data_AF-A0A5N7WNC1-F1
#
_entry.id   AF-A0A5N7WNC1-F1
#
_cell.length_a   1.000
_cell.length_b   1.000
_cell.length_c   1.000
_cell.angle_alpha   90.00
_cell.angle_beta   90.00
_cell.angle_gamma   90.00
#
_symmetry.space_group_name_H-M   'P 1'
#
loop_
_entity.id
_entity.type
_entity.pdbx_description
1 polymer ?
#
loop_
_entity_poly.entity_id
_entity_poly.type
_entity_poly.pdbx_seq_one_letter_code
_entity_poly.pdbx_strand_id
1 'polypeptide(L)'
;MNTATTTLTLNEGYFARRNWFDWLFAVVVAVGLGYALQRYAAYMDVYEKGILLATIPAMIWLGWFWRPLAVLMLTVAGFSLMAIGLYQGAEGGELARSETVFGLKYFLSSQSAILWMSMVFFISTAFYWIGVFAKGERPVMSLLGSRLAWLAVAMALIGTMVRWYESYLLG
;
A
#
# COMPACT_ATOMS: atom_id res chain seq x y z
N MET A 1 43.05 -32.37 30.54
CA MET A 1 42.15 -32.39 29.37
C MET A 1 41.54 -31.01 29.25
N ASN A 2 41.89 -30.25 28.20
CA ASN A 2 41.30 -28.92 27.95
C ASN A 2 40.11 -29.10 27.02
N THR A 3 38.90 -28.84 27.53
CA THR A 3 37.67 -28.89 26.75
C THR A 3 37.59 -27.63 25.90
N ALA A 4 37.91 -27.74 24.60
CA ALA A 4 37.73 -26.64 23.66
C ALA A 4 36.23 -26.47 23.37
N THR A 5 35.63 -25.40 23.86
CA THR A 5 34.26 -25.02 23.55
C THR A 5 34.19 -24.60 22.08
N THR A 6 33.50 -25.40 21.26
CA THR A 6 33.32 -25.10 19.82
C THR A 6 32.00 -24.35 19.64
N THR A 7 32.05 -23.07 19.31
CA THR A 7 30.87 -22.24 19.09
C THR A 7 30.32 -22.48 17.68
N LEU A 8 29.25 -23.27 17.56
CA LEU A 8 28.51 -23.47 16.30
C LEU A 8 27.59 -22.28 16.04
N THR A 9 27.94 -21.41 15.10
CA THR A 9 27.06 -20.36 14.59
C THR A 9 26.07 -20.95 13.59
N LEU A 10 24.91 -21.38 14.08
CA LEU A 10 23.81 -21.80 13.21
C LEU A 10 23.30 -20.57 12.45
N ASN A 11 23.57 -20.52 11.15
CA ASN A 11 23.05 -19.47 10.28
C ASN A 11 21.55 -19.72 10.10
N GLU A 12 20.70 -18.95 10.78
CA GLU A 12 19.25 -19.09 10.69
C GLU A 12 18.79 -19.05 9.23
N GLY A 13 18.02 -20.07 8.84
CA GLY A 13 17.45 -20.19 7.50
C GLY A 13 16.65 -18.94 7.11
N TYR A 14 16.62 -18.62 5.82
CA TYR A 14 15.96 -17.42 5.27
C TYR A 14 14.49 -17.27 5.72
N PHE A 15 13.79 -18.39 5.93
CA PHE A 15 12.40 -18.43 6.40
C PHE A 15 12.26 -18.32 7.93
N ALA A 16 13.29 -18.67 8.70
CA ALA A 16 13.28 -18.57 10.17
C ALA A 16 13.41 -17.12 10.67
N ARG A 17 13.97 -16.23 9.84
CA ARG A 17 14.05 -14.77 10.10
C ARG A 17 12.76 -14.00 9.82
N ARG A 18 11.69 -14.68 9.38
CA ARG A 18 10.43 -14.03 8.96
C ARG A 18 9.55 -13.74 10.16
N ASN A 19 9.05 -12.50 10.22
CA ASN A 19 8.16 -12.06 11.28
C ASN A 19 6.72 -12.52 11.00
N TRP A 20 5.87 -12.62 12.02
CA TRP A 20 4.43 -12.85 11.88
C TRP A 20 3.78 -11.92 10.83
N PHE A 21 4.19 -10.65 10.79
CA PHE A 21 3.68 -9.68 9.81
C PHE A 21 4.00 -10.07 8.36
N ASP A 22 5.18 -10.66 8.11
CA ASP A 22 5.59 -11.10 6.77
C ASP A 22 4.62 -12.22 6.28
N TRP A 23 4.19 -13.10 7.18
CA TRP A 23 3.21 -14.16 6.88
C TRP A 23 1.79 -13.62 6.72
N LEU A 24 1.36 -12.69 7.58
CA LEU A 24 0.06 -12.03 7.44
C LEU A 24 -0.06 -11.34 6.07
N PHE A 25 0.97 -10.58 5.68
CA PHE A 25 1.03 -9.95 4.36
C PHE A 25 0.90 -10.99 3.23
N ALA A 26 1.63 -12.10 3.33
CA ALA A 26 1.57 -13.17 2.33
C ALA A 26 0.17 -13.79 2.21
N VAL A 27 -0.49 -14.04 3.34
CA VAL A 27 -1.86 -14.56 3.37
C VAL A 27 -2.83 -13.57 2.73
N VAL A 28 -2.75 -12.28 3.07
CA VAL A 28 -3.64 -11.25 2.50
C VAL A 28 -3.47 -11.15 0.98
N VAL A 29 -2.24 -11.16 0.47
CA VAL A 29 -1.96 -11.14 -0.97
C VAL A 29 -2.49 -12.39 -1.66
N ALA A 30 -2.21 -13.58 -1.10
CA ALA A 30 -2.63 -14.85 -1.68
C ALA A 30 -4.16 -14.99 -1.71
N VAL A 31 -4.84 -14.62 -0.61
CA VAL A 31 -6.31 -14.66 -0.52
C VAL A 31 -6.94 -13.62 -1.44
N GLY A 32 -6.43 -12.39 -1.47
CA GLY A 32 -6.98 -11.33 -2.31
C GLY A 32 -6.88 -11.64 -3.81
N LEU A 33 -5.70 -12.04 -4.28
CA LEU A 33 -5.50 -12.42 -5.69
C LEU A 33 -6.16 -13.77 -6.01
N GLY A 34 -6.18 -14.72 -5.08
CA GLY A 34 -6.90 -15.99 -5.23
C GLY A 34 -8.40 -15.79 -5.37
N TYR A 35 -8.99 -14.86 -4.61
CA TYR A 35 -10.39 -14.48 -4.74
C TYR A 35 -10.67 -13.83 -6.10
N ALA A 36 -9.81 -12.92 -6.56
CA ALA A 36 -9.92 -12.32 -7.89
C ALA A 36 -9.87 -13.40 -8.99
N LEU A 37 -8.97 -14.37 -8.88
CA LEU A 37 -8.90 -15.50 -9.80
C LEU A 37 -10.19 -16.31 -9.78
N GLN A 38 -10.68 -16.70 -8.59
CA GLN A 38 -11.91 -17.48 -8.47
C GLN A 38 -13.12 -16.76 -9.08
N ARG A 39 -13.25 -15.45 -8.83
CA ARG A 39 -14.42 -14.67 -9.23
C ARG A 39 -14.41 -14.29 -10.72
N TYR A 40 -13.23 -14.04 -11.28
CA TYR A 40 -13.06 -13.49 -12.62
C TYR A 40 -12.36 -14.41 -13.61
N ALA A 41 -11.92 -15.61 -13.23
CA ALA A 41 -11.27 -16.57 -14.14
C ALA A 41 -12.11 -16.92 -15.38
N ALA A 42 -13.44 -16.88 -15.29
CA ALA A 42 -14.31 -17.12 -16.45
C ALA A 42 -14.20 -16.03 -17.53
N TYR A 43 -13.81 -14.81 -17.14
CA TYR A 43 -13.66 -13.65 -18.02
C TYR A 43 -12.20 -13.41 -18.41
N MET A 44 -11.26 -14.20 -17.88
CA MET A 44 -9.82 -14.07 -18.13
C MET A 44 -9.33 -15.10 -19.14
N ASP A 45 -8.46 -14.67 -20.05
CA ASP A 45 -7.70 -15.55 -20.92
C ASP A 45 -6.58 -16.30 -20.16
N VAL A 46 -5.84 -17.15 -20.86
CA VAL A 46 -4.74 -17.94 -20.25
C VAL A 46 -3.57 -17.07 -19.80
N TYR A 47 -3.28 -15.98 -20.52
CA TYR A 47 -2.17 -15.09 -20.18
C TYR A 47 -2.48 -14.27 -18.94
N GLU A 48 -3.70 -13.75 -18.82
CA GLU A 48 -4.17 -12.99 -17.66
C GLU A 48 -4.15 -13.84 -16.39
N LYS A 49 -4.60 -15.11 -16.48
CA LYS A 49 -4.49 -16.07 -15.38
C LYS A 49 -3.04 -16.33 -14.98
N GLY A 50 -2.16 -16.53 -15.97
CA GLY A 50 -0.73 -16.73 -15.76
C GLY A 50 -0.07 -15.54 -15.08
N ILE A 51 -0.36 -14.33 -15.54
CA ILE A 51 0.14 -13.07 -14.98
C ILE A 51 -0.36 -12.90 -13.54
N LEU A 52 -1.64 -13.15 -13.27
CA LEU A 52 -2.20 -13.05 -11.93
C LEU A 52 -1.55 -14.04 -10.96
N LEU A 53 -1.39 -15.30 -11.39
CA LEU A 53 -0.71 -16.33 -10.60
C LEU A 53 0.76 -16.00 -10.35
N ALA A 54 1.48 -15.45 -11.34
CA ALA A 54 2.86 -15.01 -11.18
C ALA A 54 2.98 -13.77 -10.29
N THR A 55 1.96 -12.93 -10.24
CA THR A 55 1.92 -11.72 -9.39
C THR A 55 1.89 -12.07 -7.91
N ILE A 56 1.26 -13.18 -7.51
CA ILE A 56 1.20 -13.62 -6.11
C ILE A 56 2.60 -13.77 -5.49
N PRO A 57 3.48 -14.68 -5.96
CA PRO A 57 4.81 -14.84 -5.38
C PRO A 57 5.68 -13.59 -5.58
N ALA A 58 5.53 -12.85 -6.68
CA ALA A 58 6.29 -11.62 -6.92
C ALA A 58 5.99 -10.54 -5.87
N MET A 59 4.72 -10.31 -5.56
CA MET A 59 4.28 -9.33 -4.57
C MET A 59 4.69 -9.73 -3.15
N ILE A 60 4.56 -11.02 -2.81
CA ILE A 60 5.00 -11.57 -1.53
C ILE A 60 6.51 -11.35 -1.36
N TRP A 61 7.29 -11.73 -2.37
CA TRP A 61 8.74 -11.55 -2.37
C TRP A 61 9.12 -10.08 -2.20
N LEU A 62 8.46 -9.19 -2.94
CA LEU A 62 8.73 -7.76 -2.90
C LEU A 62 8.45 -7.16 -1.51
N GLY A 63 7.33 -7.53 -0.88
CA GLY A 63 7.00 -7.10 0.48
C GLY A 63 7.95 -7.65 1.53
N TRP A 64 8.41 -8.90 1.37
CA TRP A 64 9.41 -9.52 2.25
C TRP A 64 10.81 -8.94 2.09
N PHE A 65 11.16 -8.50 0.89
CA PHE A 65 12.42 -7.82 0.60
C PHE A 65 12.39 -6.37 1.12
N TRP A 66 11.26 -5.67 0.96
CA TRP A 66 11.13 -4.26 1.32
C TRP A 66 9.92 -4.01 2.24
N ARG A 67 10.14 -4.16 3.55
CA ARG A 67 9.08 -4.06 4.57
C ARG A 67 8.21 -2.80 4.53
N PRO A 68 8.76 -1.57 4.37
CA PRO A 68 7.95 -0.36 4.20
C PRO A 68 6.96 -0.45 3.03
N LEU A 69 7.35 -1.12 1.94
CA LEU A 69 6.47 -1.32 0.80
C LEU A 69 5.30 -2.26 1.12
N ALA A 70 5.52 -3.31 1.93
CA ALA A 70 4.44 -4.18 2.41
C ALA A 70 3.37 -3.39 3.18
N VAL A 71 3.81 -2.49 4.07
CA VAL A 71 2.90 -1.60 4.82
C VAL A 71 2.17 -0.65 3.87
N LEU A 72 2.86 -0.06 2.90
CA LEU A 72 2.25 0.79 1.88
C LEU A 72 1.17 0.04 1.10
N MET A 73 1.46 -1.15 0.60
CA MET A 73 0.52 -1.97 -0.17
C MET A 73 -0.73 -2.32 0.63
N LEU A 74 -0.58 -2.74 1.89
CA LEU A 74 -1.73 -3.03 2.77
C LEU A 74 -2.55 -1.78 3.08
N THR A 75 -1.88 -0.65 3.30
CA THR A 75 -2.55 0.64 3.57
C THR A 75 -3.37 1.07 2.36
N VAL A 76 -2.76 1.07 1.17
CA VAL A 76 -3.45 1.43 -0.08
C VAL A 76 -4.62 0.48 -0.33
N ALA A 77 -4.42 -0.84 -0.24
CA ALA A 77 -5.49 -1.81 -0.42
C ALA A 77 -6.64 -1.59 0.57
N GLY A 78 -6.35 -1.40 1.85
CA GLY A 78 -7.35 -1.16 2.89
C GLY A 78 -8.16 0.12 2.65
N PHE A 79 -7.50 1.25 2.37
CA PHE A 79 -8.19 2.51 2.10
C PHE A 79 -8.95 2.51 0.77
N SER A 80 -8.43 1.85 -0.27
CA SER A 80 -9.14 1.70 -1.54
C SER A 80 -10.40 0.84 -1.40
N LEU A 81 -10.33 -0.28 -0.69
CA LEU A 81 -11.52 -1.10 -0.40
C LEU A 81 -12.52 -0.37 0.50
N MET A 82 -12.04 0.37 1.50
CA MET A 82 -12.88 1.24 2.33
C MET A 82 -13.59 2.28 1.48
N ALA A 83 -12.89 2.94 0.55
CA ALA A 83 -13.49 3.92 -0.36
C ALA A 83 -14.59 3.29 -1.23
N ILE A 84 -14.34 2.11 -1.81
CA ILE A 84 -15.36 1.34 -2.56
C ILE A 84 -16.58 1.06 -1.68
N GLY A 85 -16.37 0.68 -0.41
CA GLY A 85 -17.45 0.48 0.57
C GLY A 85 -18.24 1.76 0.85
N LEU A 86 -17.58 2.90 0.97
CA LEU A 86 -18.24 4.21 1.19
C LEU A 86 -19.06 4.66 -0.02
N TYR A 87 -18.68 4.25 -1.23
CA TYR A 87 -19.43 4.50 -2.46
C TYR A 87 -20.68 3.63 -2.61
N GLN A 88 -20.88 2.59 -1.78
CA GLN A 88 -22.10 1.78 -1.84
C GLN A 88 -23.29 2.58 -1.29
N GLY A 89 -24.38 2.60 -2.05
CA GLY A 89 -25.69 3.17 -1.72
C GLY A 89 -26.79 2.10 -1.67
N ALA A 90 -28.06 2.52 -1.70
CA ALA A 90 -29.21 1.63 -1.55
C ALA A 90 -29.41 0.66 -2.73
N GLU A 91 -29.05 1.07 -3.95
CA GLU A 91 -29.24 0.27 -5.17
C GLU A 91 -27.92 -0.14 -5.85
N GLY A 92 -26.77 0.18 -5.24
CA GLY A 92 -25.44 -0.12 -5.79
C GLY A 92 -24.45 1.01 -5.57
N GLY A 93 -23.35 1.02 -6.33
CA GLY A 93 -22.34 2.08 -6.27
C GLY A 93 -22.89 3.40 -6.81
N GLU A 94 -22.80 4.47 -6.01
CA GLU A 94 -23.36 5.77 -6.34
C GLU A 94 -22.27 6.85 -6.34
N LEU A 95 -22.00 7.43 -7.52
CA LEU A 95 -20.93 8.41 -7.69
C LEU A 95 -21.18 9.71 -6.88
N ALA A 96 -22.45 10.12 -6.75
CA ALA A 96 -22.83 11.33 -6.01
C ALA A 96 -22.38 11.31 -4.53
N ARG A 97 -22.07 10.13 -3.98
CA ARG A 97 -21.53 9.99 -2.62
C ARG A 97 -20.15 10.62 -2.45
N SER A 98 -19.42 10.88 -3.55
CA SER A 98 -18.18 11.66 -3.52
C SER A 98 -18.37 13.05 -2.93
N GLU A 99 -19.56 13.64 -3.06
CA GLU A 99 -19.86 15.01 -2.61
C GLU A 99 -20.58 15.09 -1.26
N THR A 100 -21.12 13.97 -0.77
CA THR A 100 -21.97 13.93 0.44
C THR A 100 -21.28 13.22 1.60
N VAL A 101 -20.51 12.16 1.35
CA VAL A 101 -19.84 11.38 2.39
C VAL A 101 -18.53 12.07 2.76
N PHE A 102 -18.42 12.52 4.00
CA PHE A 102 -17.26 13.26 4.51
C PHE A 102 -15.91 12.62 4.14
N GLY A 103 -15.73 11.33 4.41
CA GLY A 103 -14.47 10.63 4.14
C GLY A 103 -14.11 10.56 2.66
N LEU A 104 -15.12 10.44 1.79
CA LEU A 104 -14.91 10.47 0.34
C LEU A 104 -14.58 11.90 -0.11
N LYS A 105 -15.43 12.87 0.22
CA LYS A 105 -15.29 14.26 -0.19
C LYS A 105 -13.96 14.88 0.18
N TYR A 106 -13.51 14.66 1.42
CA TYR A 106 -12.35 15.34 1.95
C TYR A 106 -11.06 14.53 1.88
N PHE A 107 -11.08 13.23 1.56
CA PHE A 107 -9.86 12.43 1.56
C PHE A 107 -9.78 11.39 0.45
N LEU A 108 -10.81 10.54 0.30
CA LEU A 108 -10.70 9.30 -0.49
C LEU A 108 -11.17 9.41 -1.94
N SER A 109 -12.03 10.37 -2.28
CA SER A 109 -12.41 10.64 -3.67
C SER A 109 -11.17 10.94 -4.51
N SER A 110 -11.14 10.53 -5.78
CA SER A 110 -9.97 10.70 -6.66
C SER A 110 -9.45 12.15 -6.67
N GLN A 111 -10.36 13.13 -6.81
CA GLN A 111 -9.98 14.53 -6.89
C GLN A 111 -9.35 15.02 -5.58
N SER A 112 -9.98 14.68 -4.46
CA SER A 112 -9.54 15.04 -3.12
C SER A 112 -8.20 14.38 -2.77
N ALA A 113 -8.05 13.08 -3.07
CA ALA A 113 -6.85 12.32 -2.81
C ALA A 113 -5.64 12.87 -3.58
N ILE A 114 -5.81 13.23 -4.86
CA ILE A 114 -4.75 13.82 -5.69
C ILE A 114 -4.38 15.24 -5.20
N LEU A 115 -5.35 16.02 -4.74
CA LEU A 115 -5.09 17.32 -4.10
C LEU A 115 -4.25 17.16 -2.84
N TRP A 116 -4.64 16.25 -1.93
CA TRP A 116 -3.88 15.96 -0.72
C TRP A 116 -2.50 15.42 -1.02
N MET A 117 -2.34 14.49 -1.98
CA MET A 117 -1.05 14.02 -2.46
C MET A 117 -0.15 15.21 -2.83
N SER A 118 -0.66 16.11 -3.68
CA SER A 118 0.11 17.26 -4.17
C SER A 118 0.53 18.17 -3.01
N MET A 119 -0.41 18.53 -2.14
CA MET A 119 -0.13 19.36 -0.97
C MET A 119 0.91 18.73 -0.03
N VAL A 120 0.78 17.43 0.26
CA VAL A 120 1.70 16.72 1.15
C VAL A 120 3.10 16.63 0.53
N PHE A 121 3.23 16.46 -0.78
CA PHE A 121 4.54 16.52 -1.46
C PHE A 121 5.19 17.90 -1.34
N PHE A 122 4.43 18.98 -1.47
CA PHE A 122 4.95 20.33 -1.25
C PHE A 122 5.45 20.51 0.19
N ILE A 123 4.67 20.06 1.18
CA ILE A 123 5.08 20.12 2.58
C ILE A 123 6.33 19.27 2.81
N SER A 124 6.37 18.03 2.30
CA SER A 124 7.54 17.14 2.38
C SER A 124 8.81 17.82 1.85
N THR A 125 8.69 18.48 0.68
CA THR A 125 9.79 19.23 0.06
C THR A 125 10.26 20.38 0.95
N ALA A 126 9.33 21.14 1.54
CA ALA A 126 9.67 22.21 2.49
C ALA A 126 10.42 21.67 3.71
N PHE A 127 10.00 20.55 4.29
CA PHE A 127 10.69 19.90 5.41
C PHE A 127 12.11 19.44 5.04
N TYR A 128 12.29 18.90 3.83
CA TYR A 128 13.63 18.56 3.35
C TYR A 128 14.52 19.80 3.20
N TRP A 129 14.00 20.89 2.63
CA TRP A 129 14.73 22.16 2.53
C TRP A 129 15.09 22.74 3.90
N ILE A 130 14.14 22.78 4.83
CA ILE A 130 14.39 23.22 6.21
C ILE A 130 15.47 22.35 6.86
N GLY A 131 15.41 21.03 6.69
CA GLY A 131 16.43 20.10 7.20
C GLY A 131 17.82 20.34 6.62
N VAL A 132 17.94 20.81 5.38
CA VAL A 132 19.25 21.18 4.79
C VAL A 132 19.84 22.41 5.47
N PHE A 133 19.03 23.40 5.84
CA PHE A 133 19.49 24.67 6.44
C PHE A 133 19.55 24.65 7.98
N ALA A 134 18.75 23.83 8.65
CA ALA A 134 18.67 23.77 10.11
C ALA A 134 19.79 22.87 10.68
N LYS A 135 20.88 23.47 11.17
CA LYS A 135 22.04 22.72 11.69
C LYS A 135 21.76 21.85 12.92
N GLY A 136 20.75 22.18 13.74
CA GLY A 136 20.40 21.45 14.97
C GLY A 136 19.29 20.40 14.83
N GLU A 137 18.29 20.65 13.97
CA GLU A 137 17.08 19.82 13.86
C GLU A 137 17.02 18.96 12.59
N ARG A 138 18.11 18.93 11.82
CA ARG A 138 18.23 18.19 10.56
C ARG A 138 17.72 16.73 10.61
N PRO A 139 18.03 15.91 11.65
CA PRO A 139 17.54 14.53 11.71
C PRO A 139 16.01 14.44 11.85
N VAL A 140 15.41 15.34 12.63
CA VAL A 140 13.94 15.36 12.85
C VAL A 140 13.24 15.84 11.59
N MET A 141 13.73 16.92 10.97
CA MET A 141 13.11 17.50 9.78
C MET A 141 13.18 16.57 8.56
N SER A 142 14.31 15.89 8.37
CA SER A 142 14.45 14.88 7.30
C SER A 142 13.56 13.65 7.53
N LEU A 143 13.41 13.19 8.77
CA LEU A 143 12.48 12.10 9.10
C LEU A 143 11.02 12.47 8.82
N LEU A 144 10.60 13.68 9.20
CA LEU A 144 9.26 14.18 8.91
C LEU A 144 9.03 14.32 7.40
N GLY A 145 10.00 14.90 6.67
CA GLY A 145 9.96 14.98 5.22
C GLY A 145 9.78 13.61 4.56
N SER A 146 10.52 12.59 5.02
CA SER A 146 10.41 11.22 4.54
C SER A 146 9.04 10.59 4.81
N ARG A 147 8.50 10.75 6.03
CA ARG A 147 7.17 10.23 6.38
C ARG A 147 6.07 10.88 5.55
N LEU A 148 6.16 12.20 5.34
CA LEU A 148 5.23 12.93 4.48
C LEU A 148 5.34 12.48 3.03
N ALA A 149 6.54 12.19 2.52
CA ALA A 149 6.71 11.64 1.18
C ALA A 149 6.01 10.28 1.03
N TRP A 150 6.18 9.38 2.00
CA TRP A 150 5.46 8.10 2.01
C TRP A 150 3.94 8.28 2.08
N LEU A 151 3.45 9.24 2.87
CA LEU A 151 2.03 9.56 2.94
C LEU A 151 1.51 10.09 1.61
N ALA A 152 2.24 10.98 0.94
CA ALA A 152 1.88 11.49 -0.37
C ALA A 152 1.80 10.35 -1.41
N VAL A 153 2.77 9.44 -1.43
CA VAL A 153 2.74 8.25 -2.29
C VAL A 153 1.53 7.37 -1.99
N ALA A 154 1.19 7.16 -0.72
CA ALA A 154 -0.01 6.41 -0.34
C ALA A 154 -1.28 7.08 -0.89
N MET A 155 -1.43 8.39 -0.70
CA MET A 155 -2.57 9.16 -1.22
C MET A 155 -2.65 9.11 -2.76
N ALA A 156 -1.50 9.16 -3.46
CA ALA A 156 -1.42 9.05 -4.91
C ALA A 156 -1.99 7.70 -5.41
N LEU A 157 -1.54 6.61 -4.78
CA LEU A 157 -1.95 5.26 -5.14
C LEU A 157 -3.42 5.02 -4.80
N ILE A 158 -3.87 5.44 -3.61
CA ILE A 158 -5.29 5.38 -3.21
C ILE A 158 -6.14 6.13 -4.22
N GLY A 159 -5.78 7.38 -4.56
CA GLY A 159 -6.50 8.19 -5.52
C GLY A 159 -6.56 7.58 -6.91
N THR A 160 -5.50 6.88 -7.35
CA THR A 160 -5.46 6.18 -8.64
C THR A 160 -6.37 4.95 -8.65
N MET A 161 -6.38 4.17 -7.57
CA MET A 161 -7.28 3.01 -7.43
C MET A 161 -8.75 3.44 -7.35
N VAL A 162 -9.05 4.48 -6.58
CA VAL A 162 -10.41 5.02 -6.45
C VAL A 162 -10.87 5.62 -7.77
N ARG A 163 -9.99 6.33 -8.50
CA ARG A 163 -10.28 6.84 -9.84
C ARG A 163 -10.76 5.74 -10.78
N TRP A 164 -10.13 4.57 -10.75
CA TRP A 164 -10.55 3.45 -11.59
C TRP A 164 -11.99 3.01 -11.29
N TYR A 165 -12.35 2.96 -10.01
CA TYR A 165 -13.72 2.67 -9.59
C TYR A 165 -14.72 3.79 -9.92
N GLU A 166 -14.35 5.05 -9.74
CA GLU A 166 -15.18 6.20 -10.14
C GLU A 166 -15.44 6.20 -11.65
N SER A 167 -14.43 5.88 -12.48
CA SER A 167 -14.60 5.70 -13.92
C SER A 167 -15.59 4.57 -14.24
N TYR A 168 -15.53 3.45 -13.52
CA TYR A 168 -16.51 2.36 -13.68
C TYR A 168 -17.94 2.79 -13.36
N LEU A 169 -18.14 3.67 -12.37
CA LEU A 169 -19.47 4.20 -12.03
C LEU A 169 -20.03 5.19 -13.06
N LEU A 170 -19.17 5.79 -13.89
CA LEU A 170 -19.59 6.73 -14.94
C LEU A 170 -20.17 6.02 -16.18
N GLY A 171 -19.81 4.76 -16.40
CA GLY A 171 -20.16 3.99 -17.62
C GLY A 171 -19.11 4.16 -18.71
#